data_AF-A0A7K0YBL2-F1
#
_entry.id   AF-A0A7K0YBL2-F1
#
_cell.length_a   1.000
_cell.length_b   1.000
_cell.length_c   1.000
_cell.angle_alpha   90.00
_cell.angle_beta   90.00
_cell.angle_gamma   90.00
#
_symmetry.space_group_name_H-M   'P 1'
#
loop_
_entity.id
_entity.type
_entity.pdbx_description
1 polymer ?
#
loop_
_entity_poly.entity_id
_entity_poly.type
_entity_poly.pdbx_seq_one_letter_code
_entity_poly.pdbx_strand_id
1 'polypeptide(L)'
;MNIRKIATVTIAASLMLGTSGCTFVSPIASRIEYTPSDGSQVTLKHVDARNFIYLSDGKGNAALIGSLVNRGLTSTSVKLQYTDATSSEKKEAFFTLLPSQKLDFGYNGATALDFDLGGKPGALVTVFVVADGEAGQAMNVPVLDGTLPEYAEIFKGLGASMPEVTEAPAEVPADEASH
;
A
#
# COMPACT_ATOMS: atom_id res chain seq x y z
N MET A 1 -16.10 63.18 -9.27
CA MET A 1 -16.92 61.99 -8.93
C MET A 1 -16.36 60.67 -9.50
N ASN A 2 -15.67 60.68 -10.64
CA ASN A 2 -15.27 59.45 -11.34
C ASN A 2 -14.07 58.72 -10.70
N ILE A 3 -13.13 59.46 -10.08
CA ILE A 3 -11.93 58.87 -9.46
C ILE A 3 -12.24 57.95 -8.28
N ARG A 4 -13.28 58.27 -7.50
CA ARG A 4 -13.75 57.44 -6.38
C ARG A 4 -14.37 56.14 -6.89
N LYS A 5 -15.16 56.21 -7.97
CA LYS A 5 -15.78 55.03 -8.60
C LYS A 5 -14.74 54.08 -9.19
N ILE A 6 -13.71 54.63 -9.85
CA ILE A 6 -12.60 53.84 -10.41
C ILE A 6 -11.85 53.14 -9.27
N ALA A 7 -11.45 53.86 -8.22
CA ALA A 7 -10.72 53.28 -7.08
C ALA A 7 -11.49 52.12 -6.41
N THR A 8 -12.80 52.25 -6.21
CA THR A 8 -13.64 51.18 -5.64
C THR A 8 -13.68 49.94 -6.52
N VAL A 9 -13.81 50.11 -7.84
CA VAL A 9 -13.82 49.00 -8.80
C VAL A 9 -12.49 48.27 -8.80
N THR A 10 -11.37 49.01 -8.78
CA THR A 10 -10.03 48.39 -8.77
C THR A 10 -9.81 47.58 -7.50
N ILE A 11 -10.15 48.10 -6.33
CA ILE A 11 -10.00 47.40 -5.05
C ILE A 11 -10.88 46.14 -5.01
N ALA A 12 -12.14 46.23 -5.45
CA ALA A 12 -13.05 45.09 -5.48
C ALA A 12 -12.53 43.99 -6.42
N ALA A 13 -12.06 44.36 -7.61
CA ALA A 13 -11.47 43.41 -8.56
C ALA A 13 -10.19 42.76 -8.00
N SER A 14 -9.31 43.54 -7.36
CA SER A 14 -8.10 43.02 -6.70
C SER A 14 -8.43 42.07 -5.55
N LEU A 15 -9.46 42.36 -4.75
CA LEU A 15 -9.90 41.47 -3.68
C LEU A 15 -10.40 40.14 -4.24
N MET A 16 -11.30 40.19 -5.23
CA MET A 16 -11.87 38.99 -5.86
C MET A 16 -10.77 38.11 -6.48
N LEU A 17 -9.86 38.71 -7.25
CA LEU A 17 -8.75 38.00 -7.88
C LEU A 17 -7.75 37.47 -6.85
N GLY A 18 -7.43 38.26 -5.82
CA GLY A 18 -6.50 37.87 -4.74
C GLY A 18 -7.01 36.69 -3.91
N THR A 19 -8.29 36.71 -3.52
CA THR A 19 -8.88 35.60 -2.74
C THR A 19 -9.09 34.34 -3.57
N SER A 20 -9.37 34.46 -4.88
CA SER A 20 -9.41 33.29 -5.79
C SER A 20 -8.04 32.66 -6.02
N GLY A 21 -6.94 33.39 -5.80
CA GLY A 21 -5.58 32.88 -5.95
C GLY A 21 -5.20 31.82 -4.90
N CYS A 22 -5.79 31.86 -3.70
CA CYS A 22 -5.45 30.90 -2.64
C CYS A 22 -5.83 29.45 -2.98
N THR A 23 -6.89 29.23 -3.77
CA THR A 23 -7.31 27.88 -4.19
C THR A 23 -6.49 27.35 -5.36
N PHE A 24 -5.73 28.20 -6.05
CA PHE A 24 -4.89 27.81 -7.18
C PHE A 24 -3.53 27.25 -6.75
N VAL A 25 -3.04 27.65 -5.56
CA VAL A 25 -1.73 27.23 -5.02
C VAL A 25 -1.86 26.10 -4.00
N SER A 26 -3.08 25.73 -3.60
CA SER A 26 -3.28 24.61 -2.68
C SER A 26 -2.97 23.27 -3.37
N PRO A 27 -2.27 22.34 -2.69
CA PRO A 27 -2.06 21.00 -3.22
C PRO A 27 -3.40 20.30 -3.45
N ILE A 28 -3.55 19.68 -4.62
CA ILE A 28 -4.76 18.91 -4.95
C ILE A 28 -4.71 17.61 -4.14
N ALA A 29 -5.65 17.45 -3.20
CA ALA A 29 -5.67 16.30 -2.30
C ALA A 29 -5.66 14.94 -3.04
N SER A 30 -6.30 14.85 -4.22
CA SER A 30 -6.31 13.64 -5.06
C SER A 30 -5.00 13.34 -5.78
N ARG A 31 -4.01 14.24 -5.73
CA ARG A 31 -2.65 14.05 -6.27
C ARG A 31 -1.64 13.67 -5.18
N ILE A 32 -2.05 13.60 -3.92
CA ILE A 32 -1.19 13.13 -2.84
C ILE A 32 -1.09 11.62 -2.99
N GLU A 33 0.12 11.13 -3.24
CA GLU A 33 0.39 9.70 -3.34
C GLU A 33 0.23 9.06 -1.96
N TYR A 34 -0.59 8.02 -1.88
CA TYR A 34 -0.76 7.17 -0.72
C TYR A 34 -0.95 5.74 -1.22
N THR A 35 -0.85 4.75 -0.34
CA THR A 35 -1.24 3.38 -0.68
C THR A 35 -2.74 3.22 -0.42
N PRO A 36 -3.60 3.13 -1.46
CA PRO A 36 -5.05 3.02 -1.27
C PRO A 36 -5.52 1.61 -0.89
N SER A 37 -4.60 0.72 -0.53
CA SER A 37 -4.85 -0.69 -0.26
C SER A 37 -4.24 -1.09 1.08
N ASP A 38 -4.54 -2.30 1.56
CA ASP A 38 -4.09 -2.77 2.88
C ASP A 38 -2.58 -3.06 2.92
N GLY A 39 -1.95 -3.22 1.76
CA GLY A 39 -0.53 -3.46 1.63
C GLY A 39 0.33 -2.22 1.48
N SER A 40 1.59 -2.46 1.15
CA SER A 40 2.57 -1.43 0.84
C SER A 40 2.95 -1.44 -0.64
N GLN A 41 3.39 -0.29 -1.12
CA GLN A 41 3.85 -0.12 -2.50
C GLN A 41 5.14 0.69 -2.55
N VAL A 42 5.98 0.37 -3.53
CA VAL A 42 7.15 1.20 -3.89
C VAL A 42 7.19 1.38 -5.39
N THR A 43 7.66 2.55 -5.83
CA THR A 43 7.73 2.92 -7.24
C THR A 43 9.17 3.22 -7.59
N LEU A 44 9.78 2.32 -8.33
CA LEU A 44 11.07 2.55 -9.00
C LEU A 44 10.82 3.20 -10.36
N LYS A 45 11.88 3.45 -11.13
CA LYS A 45 11.77 4.18 -12.41
C LYS A 45 10.79 3.54 -13.39
N HIS A 46 10.90 2.23 -13.60
CA HIS A 46 10.07 1.46 -14.53
C HIS A 46 9.31 0.32 -13.86
N VAL A 47 9.63 -0.01 -12.61
CA VAL A 47 9.04 -1.12 -11.88
C VAL A 47 8.26 -0.60 -10.68
N ASP A 48 7.08 -1.17 -10.53
CA ASP A 48 6.13 -0.84 -9.50
C ASP A 48 5.87 -2.11 -8.68
N ALA A 49 6.21 -2.07 -7.39
CA ALA A 49 5.74 -3.07 -6.44
C ALA A 49 4.42 -2.56 -5.84
N ARG A 50 3.37 -3.38 -5.90
CA ARG A 50 2.00 -2.98 -5.56
C ARG A 50 1.37 -3.96 -4.59
N ASN A 51 0.67 -3.39 -3.61
CA ASN A 51 -0.14 -4.10 -2.62
C ASN A 51 0.55 -5.31 -1.98
N PHE A 52 1.79 -5.11 -1.54
CA PHE A 52 2.51 -6.15 -0.82
C PHE A 52 2.03 -6.26 0.62
N ILE A 53 1.62 -7.46 1.02
CA ILE A 53 1.09 -7.81 2.34
C ILE A 53 1.79 -9.09 2.80
N TYR A 54 2.15 -9.16 4.08
CA TYR A 54 2.63 -10.38 4.68
C TYR A 54 1.51 -11.02 5.49
N LEU A 55 0.96 -12.13 5.01
CA LEU A 55 -0.05 -12.89 5.75
C LEU A 55 0.68 -13.81 6.73
N SER A 56 0.34 -13.76 8.01
CA SER A 56 0.96 -14.60 9.03
C SER A 56 0.00 -14.97 10.16
N ASP A 57 0.13 -16.17 10.71
CA ASP A 57 -0.54 -16.58 11.94
C ASP A 57 0.29 -16.30 13.21
N GLY A 58 1.49 -15.72 13.06
CA GLY A 58 2.43 -15.48 14.14
C GLY A 58 3.04 -16.75 14.78
N LYS A 59 2.79 -17.93 14.19
CA LYS A 59 3.26 -19.25 14.66
C LYS A 59 4.15 -19.95 13.64
N GLY A 60 4.53 -19.24 12.57
CA GLY A 60 5.44 -19.73 11.53
C GLY A 60 4.77 -20.06 10.21
N ASN A 61 3.43 -20.02 10.11
CA ASN A 61 2.74 -20.12 8.82
C ASN A 61 2.56 -18.72 8.26
N ALA A 62 3.22 -18.44 7.14
CA ALA A 62 3.17 -17.12 6.56
C ALA A 62 3.48 -17.12 5.06
N ALA A 63 3.03 -16.10 4.34
CA ALA A 63 3.47 -15.84 2.98
C ALA A 63 3.36 -14.36 2.63
N LEU A 64 4.25 -13.92 1.73
CA LEU A 64 4.22 -12.60 1.13
C LEU A 64 3.40 -12.63 -0.16
N ILE A 65 2.38 -11.79 -0.24
CA ILE A 65 1.54 -11.60 -1.42
C ILE A 65 1.73 -10.18 -1.96
N GLY A 66 1.48 -9.97 -3.25
CA GLY A 66 1.77 -8.70 -3.91
C GLY A 66 1.77 -8.81 -5.42
N SER A 67 2.06 -7.70 -6.09
CA SER A 67 2.28 -7.68 -7.54
C SER A 67 3.51 -6.86 -7.89
N LEU A 68 4.27 -7.33 -8.87
CA LEU A 68 5.29 -6.53 -9.56
C LEU A 68 4.79 -6.15 -10.94
N VAL A 69 4.92 -4.87 -11.31
CA VAL A 69 4.47 -4.35 -12.61
C VAL A 69 5.63 -3.64 -13.28
N ASN A 70 5.96 -4.07 -14.50
CA ASN A 70 6.90 -3.37 -15.36
C ASN A 70 6.14 -2.42 -16.28
N ARG A 71 6.26 -1.11 -16.04
CA ARG A 71 5.71 -0.03 -16.89
C ARG A 71 6.60 0.29 -18.09
N GLY A 72 7.76 -0.34 -18.19
CA GLY A 72 8.71 -0.17 -19.27
C GLY A 72 8.34 -0.91 -20.56
N LEU A 73 9.07 -0.56 -21.62
CA LEU A 73 8.97 -1.18 -22.95
C LEU A 73 10.02 -2.29 -23.16
N THR A 74 10.87 -2.53 -22.17
CA THR A 74 11.92 -3.55 -22.18
C THR A 74 11.75 -4.48 -20.99
N SER A 75 12.25 -5.72 -21.10
CA SER A 75 12.29 -6.62 -19.95
C SER A 75 13.22 -6.06 -18.87
N THR A 76 12.83 -6.25 -17.61
CA THR A 76 13.54 -5.72 -16.44
C THR A 76 13.76 -6.83 -15.42
N SER A 77 14.96 -6.90 -14.85
CA SER A 77 15.27 -7.81 -13.75
C SER A 77 14.93 -7.15 -12.43
N VAL A 78 14.15 -7.83 -11.61
CA VAL A 78 13.71 -7.36 -10.29
C VAL A 78 14.17 -8.35 -9.24
N LYS A 79 14.67 -7.81 -8.14
CA LYS A 79 15.10 -8.56 -6.98
C LYS A 79 14.39 -8.07 -5.73
N LEU A 80 13.79 -9.00 -4.99
CA LEU A 80 13.30 -8.78 -3.64
C LEU A 80 14.34 -9.29 -2.65
N GLN A 81 14.75 -8.44 -1.71
CA GLN A 81 15.69 -8.81 -0.65
C GLN A 81 15.01 -8.68 0.71
N TYR A 82 15.26 -9.63 1.59
CA TYR A 82 14.74 -9.63 2.95
C TYR A 82 15.72 -10.31 3.90
N THR A 83 15.54 -10.08 5.19
CA THR A 83 16.24 -10.85 6.23
C THR A 83 15.33 -11.97 6.70
N ASP A 84 15.81 -13.20 6.55
CA ASP A 84 15.11 -14.39 7.01
C ASP A 84 15.03 -14.39 8.55
N ALA A 85 13.84 -14.57 9.11
CA ALA A 85 13.67 -14.47 10.55
C ALA A 85 14.26 -15.67 11.30
N THR A 86 14.23 -16.86 10.69
CA THR A 86 14.79 -18.07 11.30
C THR A 86 16.33 -18.07 11.25
N SER A 87 16.94 -17.81 10.08
CA SER A 87 18.40 -17.86 9.93
C SER A 87 19.11 -16.54 10.22
N SER A 88 18.39 -15.41 10.27
CA SER A 88 18.95 -14.04 10.32
C SER A 88 19.85 -13.68 9.13
N GLU A 89 19.79 -14.45 8.04
CA GLU A 89 20.57 -14.20 6.84
C GLU A 89 19.80 -13.31 5.85
N LYS A 90 20.54 -12.58 5.01
CA LYS A 90 19.94 -11.84 3.90
C LYS A 90 19.65 -12.81 2.75
N LYS A 91 18.39 -12.95 2.38
CA LYS A 91 17.92 -13.73 1.22
C LYS A 91 17.50 -12.83 0.08
N GLU A 92 17.60 -13.38 -1.13
CA GLU A 92 17.30 -12.69 -2.37
C GLU A 92 16.42 -13.58 -3.26
N ALA A 93 15.36 -13.01 -3.83
CA ALA A 93 14.52 -13.65 -4.82
C ALA A 93 14.52 -12.82 -6.11
N PHE A 94 14.75 -13.49 -7.24
CA PHE A 94 14.92 -12.86 -8.55
C PHE A 94 13.71 -13.15 -9.44
N PHE A 95 13.25 -12.12 -10.14
CA PHE A 95 12.12 -12.17 -11.05
C PHE A 95 12.47 -11.41 -12.34
N THR A 96 12.07 -11.95 -13.47
CA THR A 96 12.18 -11.26 -14.76
C THR A 96 10.79 -10.80 -15.17
N LEU A 97 10.61 -9.49 -15.37
CA LEU A 97 9.36 -8.92 -15.86
C LEU A 97 9.51 -8.57 -17.33
N LEU A 98 8.64 -9.12 -18.17
CA LEU A 98 8.52 -8.74 -19.58
C LEU A 98 7.98 -7.29 -19.72
N PRO A 99 8.10 -6.67 -20.90
CA PRO A 99 7.54 -5.33 -21.15
C PRO A 99 6.05 -5.28 -20.81
N SER A 100 5.62 -4.23 -20.11
CA SER A 100 4.20 -4.04 -19.73
C SER A 100 3.57 -5.19 -18.95
N GLN A 101 4.38 -6.07 -18.35
CA GLN A 101 3.89 -7.24 -17.61
C GLN A 101 3.55 -6.88 -16.17
N LYS A 102 2.46 -7.47 -15.69
CA LYS A 102 2.15 -7.62 -14.27
C LYS A 102 2.40 -9.09 -13.87
N LEU A 103 3.17 -9.28 -12.81
CA LEU A 103 3.43 -10.57 -12.17
C LEU A 103 2.81 -10.56 -10.78
N ASP A 104 1.90 -11.50 -10.53
CA ASP A 104 1.16 -11.62 -9.27
C ASP A 104 1.75 -12.70 -8.36
N PHE A 105 1.62 -12.48 -7.06
CA PHE A 105 1.95 -13.42 -5.98
C PHE A 105 0.78 -13.48 -5.01
N GLY A 106 0.22 -14.67 -4.80
CA GLY A 106 -0.94 -14.89 -3.92
C GLY A 106 -2.28 -14.36 -4.44
N TYR A 107 -2.27 -13.51 -5.48
CA TYR A 107 -3.46 -12.99 -6.14
C TYR A 107 -3.77 -13.77 -7.42
N ASN A 108 -5.05 -13.77 -7.84
CA ASN A 108 -5.49 -14.35 -9.12
C ASN A 108 -5.10 -15.83 -9.32
N GLY A 109 -4.99 -16.59 -8.23
CA GLY A 109 -4.55 -18.00 -8.26
C GLY A 109 -3.04 -18.19 -8.41
N ALA A 110 -2.25 -17.12 -8.42
CA ALA A 110 -0.80 -17.21 -8.38
C ALA A 110 -0.31 -17.64 -7.00
N THR A 111 0.77 -18.41 -6.96
CA THR A 111 1.40 -18.85 -5.72
C THR A 111 1.94 -17.66 -4.94
N ALA A 112 1.70 -17.63 -3.62
CA ALA A 112 2.31 -16.65 -2.74
C ALA A 112 3.81 -16.93 -2.55
N LEU A 113 4.57 -15.91 -2.14
CA LEU A 113 6.00 -16.06 -1.88
C LEU A 113 6.21 -16.59 -0.45
N ASP A 114 6.81 -17.76 -0.34
CA ASP A 114 7.16 -18.40 0.93
C ASP A 114 8.44 -17.78 1.52
N PHE A 115 8.29 -16.57 2.08
CA PHE A 115 9.36 -15.85 2.76
C PHE A 115 9.13 -15.86 4.27
N ASP A 116 10.15 -16.20 5.05
CA ASP A 116 10.10 -16.07 6.49
C ASP A 116 10.57 -14.68 6.92
N LEU A 117 9.62 -13.80 7.25
CA LEU A 117 9.85 -12.43 7.71
C LEU A 117 9.63 -12.30 9.23
N GLY A 118 9.16 -13.36 9.92
CA GLY A 118 8.99 -13.47 11.38
C GLY A 118 8.00 -12.52 12.07
N GLY A 119 7.51 -11.48 11.40
CA GLY A 119 6.60 -10.49 11.98
C GLY A 119 5.26 -11.09 12.39
N LYS A 120 4.67 -10.55 13.48
CA LYS A 120 3.32 -10.90 13.96
C LYS A 120 2.27 -9.98 13.33
N PRO A 121 1.00 -10.41 13.20
CA PRO A 121 -0.09 -9.54 12.77
C PRO A 121 -0.11 -8.19 13.52
N GLY A 122 -0.27 -7.10 12.77
CA GLY A 122 -0.17 -5.72 13.25
C GLY A 122 1.24 -5.12 13.25
N ALA A 123 2.28 -5.91 12.97
CA ALA A 123 3.65 -5.41 12.81
C ALA A 123 3.93 -4.93 11.37
N LEU A 124 5.11 -4.34 11.18
CA LEU A 124 5.70 -4.04 9.87
C LEU A 124 6.98 -4.86 9.69
N VAL A 125 7.16 -5.45 8.51
CA VAL A 125 8.38 -6.14 8.10
C VAL A 125 8.96 -5.45 6.86
N THR A 126 10.27 -5.45 6.70
CA THR A 126 10.91 -4.73 5.59
C THR A 126 11.35 -5.68 4.47
N VAL A 127 10.92 -5.38 3.25
CA VAL A 127 11.40 -6.01 2.01
C VAL A 127 12.01 -4.92 1.14
N PHE A 128 13.20 -5.16 0.60
CA PHE A 128 13.84 -4.23 -0.34
C PHE A 128 13.56 -4.66 -1.77
N VAL A 129 13.14 -3.70 -2.60
CA VAL A 129 12.90 -3.89 -4.03
C VAL A 129 14.03 -3.24 -4.81
N VAL A 130 14.69 -4.02 -5.67
CA VAL A 130 15.78 -3.57 -6.53
C VAL A 130 15.40 -3.91 -7.97
N ALA A 131 15.51 -2.96 -8.90
CA ALA A 131 15.26 -3.20 -10.32
C ALA A 131 16.38 -2.61 -11.17
N ASP A 132 16.82 -3.32 -12.21
CA ASP A 132 17.79 -2.85 -13.23
C ASP A 132 19.04 -2.12 -12.69
N GLY A 133 19.56 -2.57 -11.54
CA GLY A 133 20.76 -1.99 -10.91
C GLY A 133 20.53 -0.63 -10.22
N GLU A 134 19.28 -0.20 -10.07
CA GLU A 134 18.91 0.97 -9.26
C GLU A 134 19.18 0.71 -7.77
N ALA A 135 19.28 1.80 -6.98
CA ALA A 135 19.35 1.70 -5.53
C ALA A 135 18.07 1.02 -4.98
N GLY A 136 18.24 0.04 -4.10
CA GLY A 136 17.11 -0.66 -3.50
C GLY A 136 16.23 0.27 -2.67
N GLN A 137 14.92 0.21 -2.88
CA GLN A 137 13.95 0.92 -2.06
C GLN A 137 13.37 -0.01 -0.99
N ALA A 138 13.33 0.48 0.25
CA ALA A 138 12.70 -0.22 1.36
C ALA A 138 11.18 -0.13 1.25
N MET A 139 10.50 -1.27 1.37
CA MET A 139 9.06 -1.39 1.45
C MET A 139 8.70 -1.96 2.83
N ASN A 140 8.03 -1.16 3.65
CA ASN A 140 7.55 -1.58 4.97
C ASN A 140 6.21 -2.29 4.79
N VAL A 141 6.24 -3.61 4.69
CA VAL A 141 5.10 -4.47 4.42
C VAL A 141 4.33 -4.70 5.73
N PRO A 142 3.02 -4.43 5.77
CA PRO A 142 2.20 -4.75 6.93
C PRO A 142 1.99 -6.26 7.05
N VAL A 143 2.00 -6.73 8.29
CA VAL A 143 1.66 -8.11 8.62
C VAL A 143 0.19 -8.19 8.99
N LEU A 144 -0.59 -8.95 8.22
CA LEU A 144 -2.01 -9.15 8.46
C LEU A 144 -2.29 -10.61 8.83
N ASP A 145 -3.43 -10.83 9.48
CA ASP A 145 -3.97 -12.17 9.74
C ASP A 145 -5.12 -12.50 8.77
N GLY A 146 -5.70 -13.68 8.93
CA GLY A 146 -6.83 -14.15 8.12
C GLY A 146 -8.20 -13.62 8.54
N THR A 147 -8.30 -12.59 9.40
CA THR A 147 -9.61 -12.07 9.84
C THR A 147 -10.41 -11.41 8.71
N LEU A 148 -9.71 -10.88 7.70
CA LEU A 148 -10.33 -10.24 6.54
C LEU A 148 -10.80 -11.30 5.52
N PRO A 149 -12.08 -11.29 5.10
CA PRO A 149 -12.63 -12.29 4.17
C PRO A 149 -11.86 -12.42 2.85
N GLU A 150 -11.30 -11.31 2.37
CA GLU A 150 -10.56 -11.22 1.11
C GLU A 150 -9.26 -12.03 1.12
N TYR A 151 -8.64 -12.20 2.30
CA TYR A 151 -7.40 -12.96 2.46
C TYR A 151 -7.62 -14.37 3.00
N ALA A 152 -8.87 -14.72 3.35
CA ALA A 152 -9.16 -15.96 4.06
C ALA A 152 -8.74 -17.22 3.29
N GLU A 153 -8.99 -17.28 1.98
CA GLU A 153 -8.63 -18.44 1.15
C GLU A 153 -7.11 -18.62 1.05
N ILE A 154 -6.36 -17.51 0.89
CA ILE A 154 -4.90 -17.54 0.86
C ILE A 154 -4.38 -18.01 2.23
N PHE A 155 -4.93 -17.46 3.31
CA PHE A 155 -4.54 -17.78 4.68
C PHE A 155 -4.79 -19.26 5.04
N LYS A 156 -5.93 -19.84 4.61
CA LYS A 156 -6.17 -21.30 4.74
C LYS A 156 -5.13 -22.11 3.96
N GLY A 157 -4.75 -21.64 2.77
CA GLY A 157 -3.73 -22.27 1.93
C GLY A 157 -2.35 -22.35 2.59
N LEU A 158 -2.06 -21.50 3.59
CA LEU A 158 -0.83 -21.53 4.38
C LEU A 158 -0.80 -22.68 5.41
N GLY A 159 -1.91 -23.39 5.62
CA GLY A 159 -2.05 -24.34 6.73
C GLY A 159 -2.25 -23.67 8.10
N ALA A 160 -2.46 -22.35 8.11
CA ALA A 160 -2.72 -21.56 9.32
C ALA A 160 -4.14 -21.81 9.87
N SER A 161 -4.27 -21.81 11.21
CA SER A 161 -5.59 -21.79 11.85
C SER A 161 -6.19 -20.39 11.76
N MET A 162 -7.43 -20.27 11.28
CA MET A 162 -8.12 -18.99 11.26
C MET A 162 -8.16 -18.34 12.65
N PRO A 163 -7.90 -17.02 12.74
CA PRO A 163 -8.11 -16.30 13.98
C PRO A 163 -9.58 -16.40 14.41
N GLU A 164 -9.80 -16.49 15.72
CA GLU A 164 -11.15 -16.53 16.29
C GLU A 164 -11.83 -15.19 16.03
N VAL A 165 -12.97 -15.21 15.32
CA VAL A 165 -13.76 -14.01 15.07
C VAL A 165 -14.34 -13.57 16.41
N THR A 166 -13.76 -12.53 17.02
CA THR A 166 -14.41 -11.84 18.13
C THR A 166 -15.53 -11.02 17.51
N GLU A 167 -16.77 -11.50 17.60
CA GLU A 167 -17.94 -10.70 17.22
C GLU A 167 -17.87 -9.36 17.96
N ALA A 168 -17.95 -8.27 17.22
CA ALA A 168 -18.06 -6.94 17.79
C ALA A 168 -19.27 -6.94 18.76
N PRO A 169 -19.16 -6.35 19.97
CA PRO A 169 -20.28 -6.29 20.89
C PRO A 169 -21.48 -5.66 20.17
N ALA A 170 -22.60 -6.39 20.13
CA ALA A 170 -23.84 -5.90 19.56
C ALA A 170 -24.13 -4.51 20.17
N GLU A 171 -24.34 -3.50 19.31
CA GLU A 171 -24.80 -2.19 19.75
C GLU A 171 -26.07 -2.39 20.57
N VAL A 172 -25.98 -2.13 21.87
CA VAL A 172 -27.15 -2.07 22.74
C VAL A 172 -27.96 -0.87 22.25
N PRO A 173 -29.22 -1.06 21.82
CA PRO A 173 -30.02 0.06 21.34
C PRO A 173 -30.15 1.07 22.48
N ALA A 174 -29.73 2.31 22.22
CA ALA A 174 -29.93 3.42 23.14
C ALA A 174 -31.44 3.62 23.26
N ASP A 175 -31.97 3.43 24.46
CA ASP A 175 -33.36 3.70 24.80
C ASP A 175 -33.59 5.21 24.64
N GLU A 176 -34.23 5.62 23.54
CA GLU A 176 -34.68 7.00 23.35
C GLU A 176 -35.76 7.29 24.40
N ALA A 177 -35.33 7.85 25.53
CA ALA A 177 -36.21 8.44 26.51
C ALA A 177 -37.05 9.53 25.82
N SER A 178 -38.34 9.27 25.73
CA SER A 178 -39.34 10.13 25.12
C SER A 178 -39.43 11.46 25.89
N HIS A 179 -39.33 12.57 25.17
CA HIS A 179 -39.67 13.92 25.65
C HIS A 179 -41.05 14.32 25.14
#